data_AF-X1E148-F1
#
_entry.id   AF-X1E148-F1
#
_cell.length_a   1.000
_cell.length_b   1.000
_cell.length_c   1.000
_cell.angle_alpha   90.00
_cell.angle_beta   90.00
_cell.angle_gamma   90.00
#
_symmetry.space_group_name_H-M   'P 1'
#
loop_
_entity.id
_entity.type
_entity.pdbx_description
1 polymer ?
#
loop_
_entity_poly.entity_id
_entity_poly.type
_entity_poly.pdbx_seq_one_letter_code
_entity_poly.pdbx_strand_id
1 'polypeptide(L)' 'EGDEVLKEVVKLFKSTLREIDIICRMGGDEFLLIFPDSSLQDASPIKERINKNLTKLNHSL' A
#
# COMPACT_ATOMS: atom_id res chain seq x y z
N GLU A 1 -6.01 19.01 -0.49
CA GLU A 1 -4.64 18.46 -0.37
C GLU A 1 -4.64 17.04 0.18
N GLY A 2 -5.22 16.76 1.37
CA GLY A 2 -5.27 15.41 1.94
C GLY A 2 -5.94 14.34 1.04
N ASP A 3 -7.08 14.64 0.42
CA ASP A 3 -7.77 13.66 -0.45
C ASP A 3 -6.95 13.23 -1.66
N GLU A 4 -6.15 14.13 -2.23
CA GLU A 4 -5.27 13.80 -3.35
C GLU A 4 -4.13 12.90 -2.91
N VAL A 5 -3.55 13.15 -1.73
CA VAL A 5 -2.54 12.26 -1.13
C VAL A 5 -3.12 10.85 -0.93
N LEU A 6 -4.35 10.75 -0.40
CA LEU A 6 -5.01 9.45 -0.23
C LEU A 6 -5.23 8.72 -1.56
N LYS A 7 -5.60 9.44 -2.62
CA LYS A 7 -5.74 8.87 -3.97
C LYS A 7 -4.40 8.37 -4.51
N GLU A 8 -3.32 9.13 -4.36
CA GLU A 8 -1.99 8.72 -4.80
C GLU A 8 -1.47 7.49 -4.04
N VAL A 9 -1.70 7.43 -2.73
CA VAL A 9 -1.37 6.26 -1.91
C VAL A 9 -2.13 5.01 -2.41
N VAL A 10 -3.43 5.13 -2.70
CA VAL A 10 -4.22 4.01 -3.23
C VAL A 10 -3.75 3.59 -4.64
N LYS A 11 -3.40 4.54 -5.52
CA LYS A 11 -2.81 4.23 -6.83
C LYS A 11 -1.51 3.45 -6.68
N LEU A 12 -0.66 3.88 -5.74
CA LEU A 12 0.60 3.21 -5.43
C LEU A 12 0.38 1.79 -4.90
N PHE A 13 -0.59 1.58 -4.01
CA PHE A 13 -0.93 0.24 -3.55
C PHE A 13 -1.42 -0.63 -4.72
N LYS A 14 -2.33 -0.12 -5.56
CA LYS A 14 -2.82 -0.86 -6.74
C LYS A 14 -1.72 -1.22 -7.73
N SER A 15 -0.69 -0.39 -7.89
CA SER A 15 0.46 -0.71 -8.77
C SER A 15 1.50 -1.61 -8.11
N THR A 16 1.48 -1.74 -6.78
CA THR A 16 2.49 -2.49 -6.01
C THR A 16 2.01 -3.89 -5.63
N LEU A 17 0.72 -4.04 -5.38
CA LEU A 17 0.11 -5.27 -4.88
C LEU A 17 -0.41 -6.15 -6.02
N ARG A 18 -0.64 -7.43 -5.71
CA ARG A 18 -1.26 -8.38 -6.65
C ARG A 18 -2.75 -8.09 -6.77
N GLU A 19 -3.36 -8.54 -7.86
CA GLU A 19 -4.80 -8.33 -8.11
C GLU A 19 -5.69 -8.94 -7.01
N ILE A 20 -5.26 -10.04 -6.40
CA ILE A 20 -6.00 -10.72 -5.32
C ILE A 20 -5.82 -10.06 -3.95
N ASP A 21 -4.85 -9.17 -3.79
CA ASP A 21 -4.58 -8.49 -2.52
C ASP A 21 -5.67 -7.42 -2.29
N ILE A 22 -6.10 -7.26 -1.04
CA ILE A 22 -7.24 -6.40 -0.71
C ILE A 22 -6.75 -5.13 -0.02
N ILE A 23 -7.23 -3.99 -0.49
CA ILE A 23 -6.96 -2.66 0.09
C ILE A 23 -8.24 -2.15 0.73
N CYS A 24 -8.22 -1.94 2.04
CA CYS A 24 -9.33 -1.35 2.80
C CYS A 24 -8.90 -0.03 3.43
N ARG A 25 -9.72 1.02 3.30
CA ARG A 25 -9.58 2.25 4.11
C ARG A 25 -10.43 2.06 5.37
N MET A 26 -9.80 2.08 6.53
CA MET A 26 -10.52 1.89 7.81
C MET A 26 -11.23 3.17 8.25
N GLY A 27 -10.64 4.33 7.96
CA GLY A 27 -11.15 5.65 8.30
C GLY A 27 -10.01 6.66 8.28
N GLY A 28 -10.30 7.96 8.14
CA GLY A 28 -9.24 8.98 8.11
C GLY A 28 -8.18 8.68 7.05
N ASP A 29 -6.93 8.54 7.47
CA ASP A 29 -5.74 8.19 6.67
C ASP A 29 -5.22 6.77 6.92
N GLU A 30 -6.01 5.92 7.60
CA GLU A 30 -5.64 4.55 7.95
C GLU A 30 -6.05 3.53 6.87
N PHE A 31 -5.09 2.67 6.48
CA PHE A 31 -5.30 1.60 5.51
C PHE A 31 -4.94 0.23 6.09
N LEU A 32 -5.78 -0.76 5.77
CA LEU A 32 -5.53 -2.17 6.00
C LEU A 32 -5.26 -2.86 4.66
N LEU A 33 -4.15 -3.57 4.57
CA LEU A 33 -3.79 -4.40 3.42
C LEU A 33 -3.87 -5.87 3.82
N ILE A 34 -4.63 -6.65 3.06
CA ILE A 34 -4.81 -8.09 3.30
C ILE A 34 -4.18 -8.84 2.12
N PHE A 35 -3.38 -9.85 2.44
CA PHE A 35 -2.65 -10.65 1.47
C PHE A 35 -3.15 -12.10 1.54
N PRO A 36 -4.21 -12.47 0.78
CA PRO A 36 -4.64 -13.85 0.68
C PRO A 36 -3.51 -14.74 0.15
N ASP A 37 -3.53 -16.00 0.56
CA ASP A 37 -2.57 -17.02 0.13
C ASP A 37 -1.11 -16.61 0.31
N SER A 38 -0.83 -15.77 1.32
CA SER A 38 0.52 -15.39 1.72
C SER A 38 0.86 -15.98 3.08
N SER A 39 2.09 -16.47 3.16
CA SER A 39 2.69 -16.96 4.40
C SER A 39 3.36 -15.80 5.17
N LEU A 40 3.73 -16.05 6.43
CA LEU A 40 4.51 -15.10 7.21
C LEU A 40 5.88 -14.78 6.58
N GLN A 41 6.43 -15.68 5.76
CA GLN A 41 7.70 -15.47 5.07
C GLN A 41 7.58 -14.43 3.95
N ASP A 42 6.39 -14.31 3.35
CA ASP A 42 6.09 -13.33 2.31
C ASP A 42 5.88 -11.92 2.87
N ALA A 43 5.59 -11.80 4.16
CA ALA A 43 5.29 -10.51 4.79
C ALA A 43 6.48 -9.53 4.72
N SER A 44 7.70 -10.02 4.91
CA SER A 44 8.91 -9.19 4.85
C SER A 44 9.15 -8.56 3.47
N PRO A 45 9.23 -9.33 2.37
CA PRO A 45 9.42 -8.75 1.04
C PRO A 45 8.25 -7.87 0.59
N ILE A 46 7.01 -8.21 0.97
CA ILE A 46 5.83 -7.36 0.70
C ILE A 46 5.99 -6.00 1.40
N LYS A 47 6.34 -6.00 2.69
CA LYS A 47 6.56 -4.78 3.47
C LYS A 47 7.68 -3.93 2.90
N GLU A 48 8.81 -4.54 2.54
CA GLU A 48 9.96 -3.83 1.95
C GLU A 48 9.57 -3.14 0.64
N ARG A 49 8.86 -3.86 -0.24
CA ARG A 49 8.37 -3.32 -1.52
C ARG A 49 7.44 -2.12 -1.31
N ILE A 50 6.48 -2.22 -0.40
CA ILE A 50 5.54 -1.12 -0.09
C ILE A 50 6.31 0.08 0.46
N ASN A 51 7.17 -0.12 1.45
CA ASN A 51 7.96 0.96 2.06
C ASN A 51 8.83 1.68 1.03
N LYS A 52 9.52 0.91 0.17
CA LYS A 52 10.36 1.48 -0.90
C LYS A 52 9.56 2.40 -1.82
N ASN A 53 8.34 2.00 -2.18
CA ASN A 53 7.50 2.80 -3.06
C ASN A 53 6.92 4.02 -2.33
N LEU A 54 6.47 3.87 -1.07
CA LEU A 54 5.99 5.00 -0.27
C LEU A 54 7.06 6.05 -0.02
N THR A 55 8.30 5.65 0.28
CA THR A 55 9.42 6.59 0.42
C THR A 55 9.66 7.38 -0.86
N LYS A 56 9.56 6.72 -2.03
CA LYS A 56 9.66 7.42 -3.33
C LYS A 56 8.52 8.42 -3.53
N LEU A 57 7.28 8.02 -3.23
CA LEU A 57 6.12 8.91 -3.35
C LEU A 57 6.27 10.15 -2.46
N ASN A 58 6.72 9.97 -1.21
CA ASN A 58 6.95 11.07 -0.27
C ASN A 58 8.03 12.06 -0.74
N HIS A 59 8.99 11.64 -1.56
CA HIS A 59 9.99 12.54 -2.11
C HIS A 59 9.51 13.26 -3.39
N SER A 60 8.38 12.85 -3.95
CA SER A 60 7.80 13.40 -5.18
C SER A 60 6.56 14.28 -4.95
N LEU A 61 5.98 14.21 -3.75
CA LEU A 61 4.92 15.08 -3.24
C LEU A 61 5.53 16.26 -2.48
#